data_AF-A0AAE9FD44-F1
#
_entry.id   AF-A0AAE9FD44-F1
#
_cell.length_a   1.000
_cell.length_b   1.000
_cell.length_c   1.000
_cell.angle_alpha   90.00
_cell.angle_beta   90.00
_cell.angle_gamma   90.00
#
_symmetry.space_group_name_H-M   'P 1'
#
loop_
_entity.id
_entity.type
_entity.pdbx_description
1 polymer ?
#
loop_
_entity_poly.entity_id
_entity_poly.type
_entity_poly.pdbx_seq_one_letter_code
_entity_poly.pdbx_strand_id
1 'polypeptide(L)'
;MSTVMGQVEKEPLRLVIIIANPSHSKSYDYSAKIEKYVNYAGTKFAELFLSLRDDFEFRGFGVKVHCCTLSAFKKTNLAIRRDKPDIFLNFIIGNFTHFTSCNREFMNYFFIPPRFIKHLPASLENENEWTYKHREHLSELMSHIIHEICHSLGAFHSANGIMKRHYVLLPEEDSRLKNIDFLKIIDKKTQAIICESMSIISTLKPQRNLRYVDGVISFFTDQSVAAVFFLKESKYMDEHYQEFTYLDAIKSKKYTAPNGWDGFVVVHFCGHISYYSKTDVMTTGQCTKIIQF
;
A
#
# COMPACT_ATOMS: atom_id res chain seq x y z
N MET A 1 -36.26 21.87 20.70
CA MET A 1 -34.91 22.32 20.30
C MET A 1 -34.10 21.06 20.00
N SER A 2 -33.72 20.87 18.74
CA SER A 2 -32.97 19.71 18.25
C SER A 2 -31.49 19.88 18.61
N THR A 3 -30.92 18.96 19.38
CA THR A 3 -29.47 18.82 19.57
C THR A 3 -28.86 18.35 18.25
N VAL A 4 -28.40 19.30 17.44
CA VAL A 4 -27.46 19.02 16.35
C VAL A 4 -26.19 18.50 17.03
N MET A 5 -25.96 17.19 16.94
CA MET A 5 -24.68 16.60 17.33
C MET A 5 -23.60 17.32 16.52
N GLY A 6 -22.71 18.01 17.23
CA GLY A 6 -21.63 18.76 16.62
C GLY A 6 -20.89 17.89 15.61
N GLN A 7 -20.91 18.31 14.35
CA GLN A 7 -19.97 17.81 13.36
C GLN A 7 -18.58 18.13 13.90
N VAL A 8 -17.90 17.11 14.42
CA VAL A 8 -16.46 17.20 14.70
C VAL A 8 -15.81 17.44 13.33
N GLU A 9 -15.17 18.58 13.13
CA GLU A 9 -14.29 18.79 11.97
C GLU A 9 -13.26 17.67 11.97
N LYS A 10 -13.40 16.73 11.02
CA LYS A 10 -12.47 15.61 10.85
C LYS A 10 -11.60 15.93 9.65
N GLU A 11 -10.29 16.04 9.87
CA GLU A 11 -9.30 16.27 8.83
C GLU A 11 -9.29 15.17 7.75
N PRO A 12 -8.85 15.47 6.50
CA PRO A 12 -8.65 14.47 5.46
C PRO A 12 -7.70 13.35 5.88
N LEU A 13 -7.92 12.16 5.32
CA LEU A 13 -6.90 11.11 5.36
C LEU A 13 -5.69 11.59 4.55
N ARG A 14 -4.46 11.40 5.04
CA ARG A 14 -3.27 11.87 4.33
C ARG A 14 -2.34 10.69 4.01
N LEU A 15 -1.85 10.66 2.77
CA LEU A 15 -0.67 9.90 2.37
C LEU A 15 0.55 10.77 2.60
N VAL A 16 1.34 10.40 3.61
CA VAL A 16 2.60 11.05 3.95
C VAL A 16 3.74 10.24 3.34
N ILE A 17 4.42 10.82 2.35
CA ILE A 17 5.56 10.21 1.69
C ILE A 17 6.84 10.91 2.15
N ILE A 18 7.75 10.18 2.77
CA ILE A 18 9.05 10.70 3.21
C ILE A 18 10.13 10.16 2.27
N ILE A 19 10.83 11.06 1.57
CA ILE A 19 11.95 10.75 0.68
C ILE A 19 13.26 11.04 1.42
N ALA A 20 14.02 10.00 1.72
CA ALA A 20 15.32 10.08 2.37
C ALA A 20 16.46 9.90 1.35
N ASN A 21 17.44 10.80 1.38
CA ASN A 21 18.63 10.74 0.54
C ASN A 21 19.89 10.45 1.38
N PRO A 22 20.68 9.40 1.06
CA PRO A 22 21.90 9.05 1.79
C PRO A 22 23.11 9.96 1.49
N SER A 23 23.10 10.73 0.39
CA SER A 23 24.28 11.55 0.02
C SER A 23 24.32 12.85 0.83
N HIS A 24 25.44 13.09 1.53
CA HIS A 24 25.65 14.29 2.35
C HIS A 24 26.15 15.53 1.56
N SER A 25 26.53 15.39 0.28
CA SER A 25 27.29 16.45 -0.43
C SER A 25 26.67 16.98 -1.74
N LYS A 26 25.57 16.40 -2.24
CA LYS A 26 24.81 16.91 -3.42
C LYS A 26 23.28 16.87 -3.18
N SER A 27 22.86 17.13 -1.96
CA SER A 27 21.71 16.45 -1.31
C SER A 27 20.32 17.07 -1.51
N TYR A 28 20.22 18.34 -1.89
CA TYR A 28 18.91 19.00 -2.04
C TYR A 28 18.34 18.86 -3.46
N ASP A 29 19.14 19.13 -4.50
CA ASP A 29 18.69 19.08 -5.89
C ASP A 29 18.20 17.69 -6.32
N TYR A 30 18.82 16.63 -5.79
CA TYR A 30 18.42 15.25 -6.10
C TYR A 30 17.05 14.90 -5.52
N SER A 31 16.81 15.24 -4.26
CA SER A 31 15.53 14.97 -3.59
C SER A 31 14.44 15.88 -4.15
N ALA A 32 14.73 17.17 -4.36
CA ALA A 32 13.81 18.13 -4.96
C ALA A 32 13.43 17.76 -6.41
N LYS A 33 14.36 17.21 -7.21
CA LYS A 33 14.04 16.72 -8.56
C LYS A 33 13.03 15.58 -8.52
N ILE A 34 13.12 14.70 -7.52
CA ILE A 34 12.24 13.52 -7.38
C ILE A 34 10.90 13.90 -6.76
N GLU A 35 10.89 14.88 -5.86
CA GLU A 35 9.72 15.35 -5.13
C GLU A 35 8.53 15.63 -6.04
N LYS A 36 8.73 16.34 -7.17
CA LYS A 36 7.63 16.63 -8.12
C LYS A 36 7.04 15.37 -8.76
N TYR A 37 7.85 14.33 -9.02
CA TYR A 37 7.39 13.07 -9.60
C TYR A 37 6.64 12.23 -8.57
N VAL A 38 7.16 12.18 -7.34
CA VAL A 38 6.50 11.51 -6.22
C VAL A 38 5.19 12.21 -5.85
N ASN A 39 5.17 13.54 -5.82
CA ASN A 39 3.95 14.33 -5.66
C ASN A 39 2.94 13.99 -6.75
N TYR A 40 3.34 14.03 -8.03
CA TYR A 40 2.44 13.69 -9.13
C TYR A 40 1.88 12.26 -9.01
N ALA A 41 2.72 11.26 -8.70
CA ALA A 41 2.29 9.89 -8.47
C ALA A 41 1.32 9.76 -7.30
N GLY A 42 1.63 10.41 -6.18
CA GLY A 42 0.76 10.45 -5.00
C GLY A 42 -0.58 11.11 -5.31
N THR A 43 -0.60 12.22 -6.03
CA THR A 43 -1.85 12.91 -6.43
C THR A 43 -2.70 12.03 -7.34
N LYS A 44 -2.10 11.37 -8.34
CA LYS A 44 -2.85 10.44 -9.20
C LYS A 44 -3.38 9.23 -8.44
N PHE A 45 -2.62 8.73 -7.47
CA PHE A 45 -3.10 7.70 -6.56
C PHE A 45 -4.26 8.19 -5.70
N ALA A 46 -4.20 9.41 -5.18
CA ALA A 46 -5.28 10.02 -4.41
C ALA A 46 -6.57 10.17 -5.24
N GLU A 47 -6.45 10.65 -6.48
CA GLU A 47 -7.58 10.72 -7.42
C GLU A 47 -8.21 9.34 -7.64
N LEU A 48 -7.39 8.32 -7.88
CA LEU A 48 -7.84 6.93 -8.02
C LEU A 48 -8.56 6.46 -6.75
N PHE A 49 -7.94 6.63 -5.58
CA PHE A 49 -8.49 6.21 -4.30
C PHE A 49 -9.88 6.84 -4.03
N LEU A 50 -10.01 8.14 -4.33
CA LEU A 50 -11.28 8.86 -4.19
C LEU A 50 -12.31 8.41 -5.22
N SER A 51 -11.91 8.08 -6.45
CA SER A 51 -12.83 7.60 -7.50
C SER A 51 -13.41 6.21 -7.22
N LEU A 52 -12.75 5.41 -6.38
CA LEU A 52 -13.18 4.05 -6.06
C LEU A 52 -14.05 3.97 -4.80
N ARG A 53 -14.25 5.09 -4.08
CA ARG A 53 -15.02 5.11 -2.82
C ARG A 53 -16.06 6.21 -2.80
N ASP A 54 -17.30 5.82 -3.06
CA ASP A 54 -18.47 6.70 -2.98
C ASP A 54 -18.99 6.88 -1.54
N ASP A 55 -18.55 6.04 -0.60
CA ASP A 55 -19.07 5.92 0.76
C ASP A 55 -18.37 6.82 1.80
N PHE A 56 -17.22 7.38 1.44
CA PHE A 56 -16.55 8.36 2.28
C PHE A 56 -17.22 9.73 2.11
N GLU A 57 -18.22 10.01 2.95
CA GLU A 57 -18.70 11.37 3.19
C GLU A 57 -17.50 12.32 3.30
N PHE A 58 -17.32 13.12 2.24
CA PHE A 58 -16.22 14.05 1.94
C PHE A 58 -15.26 14.34 3.10
N ARG A 59 -14.25 13.47 3.28
CA ARG A 59 -13.07 13.79 4.11
C ARG A 59 -11.91 14.31 3.27
N GLY A 60 -11.86 13.96 1.98
CA GLY A 60 -10.72 14.24 1.10
C GLY A 60 -9.53 13.32 1.38
N PHE A 61 -8.63 13.22 0.41
CA PHE A 61 -7.36 12.49 0.52
C PHE A 61 -6.20 13.43 0.19
N GLY A 62 -5.39 13.75 1.17
CA GLY A 62 -4.23 14.64 1.03
C GLY A 62 -2.96 13.88 0.71
N VAL A 63 -2.04 14.49 -0.03
CA VAL A 63 -0.68 13.96 -0.23
C VAL A 63 0.30 14.97 0.33
N LYS A 64 1.19 14.52 1.23
CA LYS A 64 2.27 15.33 1.80
C LYS A 64 3.60 14.65 1.52
N VAL A 65 4.46 15.29 0.74
CA VAL A 65 5.81 14.79 0.47
C VAL A 65 6.81 15.57 1.32
N HIS A 66 7.70 14.84 2.01
CA HIS A 66 8.76 15.41 2.82
C HIS A 66 10.12 14.89 2.34
N CYS A 67 11.03 15.79 2.01
CA CYS A 67 12.40 15.45 1.65
C CYS A 67 13.34 15.62 2.85
N CYS A 68 14.18 14.63 3.15
CA CYS A 68 15.18 14.74 4.21
C CYS A 68 16.49 13.99 3.87
N THR A 69 17.54 14.25 4.63
CA THR A 69 18.73 13.39 4.62
C THR A 69 18.42 12.08 5.34
N LEU A 70 19.17 11.02 5.03
CA LEU A 70 19.04 9.73 5.73
C LEU A 70 19.32 9.87 7.24
N SER A 71 20.25 10.74 7.63
CA SER A 71 20.56 11.03 9.04
C SER A 71 19.40 11.69 9.79
N ALA A 72 18.58 12.51 9.11
CA ALA A 72 17.44 13.19 9.71
C ALA A 72 16.15 12.34 9.67
N PHE A 73 16.11 11.29 8.85
CA PHE A 73 14.91 10.49 8.57
C PHE A 73 14.16 10.04 9.83
N LYS A 74 14.84 9.42 10.80
CA LYS A 74 14.19 8.92 12.03
C LYS A 74 13.52 10.06 12.81
N LYS A 75 14.17 11.22 12.90
CA LYS A 75 13.64 12.40 13.60
C LYS A 75 12.42 12.95 12.86
N THR A 76 12.48 13.06 11.53
CA THR A 76 11.37 13.52 10.69
C THR A 76 10.17 12.59 10.79
N ASN A 77 10.38 11.27 10.65
CA ASN A 77 9.33 10.27 10.74
C ASN A 77 8.64 10.30 12.12
N LEU A 78 9.41 10.35 13.21
CA LEU A 78 8.87 10.46 14.58
C LEU A 78 8.10 11.76 14.82
N ALA A 79 8.54 12.87 14.24
CA ALA A 79 7.85 14.16 14.37
C ALA A 79 6.48 14.12 13.71
N ILE A 80 6.39 13.58 12.47
CA ILE A 80 5.14 13.54 11.71
C ILE A 80 4.16 12.49 12.28
N ARG A 81 4.66 11.38 12.82
CA ARG A 81 3.81 10.35 13.45
C ARG A 81 3.01 10.85 14.67
N ARG A 82 3.43 11.95 15.31
CA ARG A 82 2.72 12.52 16.47
C ARG A 82 1.36 13.12 16.10
N ASP A 83 1.11 13.40 14.83
CA ASP A 83 -0.11 14.05 14.36
C ASP A 83 -1.30 13.08 14.16
N LYS A 84 -1.14 11.77 14.43
CA LYS A 84 -2.16 10.69 14.31
C LYS A 84 -2.79 10.56 12.90
N PRO A 85 -3.47 9.43 12.62
CA PRO A 85 -3.05 8.47 11.60
C PRO A 85 -3.07 9.00 10.14
N ASP A 86 -1.90 8.90 9.52
CA ASP A 86 -1.68 9.06 8.08
C ASP A 86 -1.14 7.76 7.50
N ILE A 87 -1.40 7.47 6.23
CA ILE A 87 -0.72 6.38 5.51
C ILE A 87 0.73 6.83 5.30
N PHE A 88 1.69 6.15 5.92
CA PHE A 88 3.11 6.49 5.82
C PHE A 88 3.82 5.63 4.77
N LEU A 89 4.50 6.30 3.85
CA LEU A 89 5.35 5.69 2.85
C LEU A 89 6.77 6.26 2.96
N ASN A 90 7.78 5.42 3.16
CA ASN A 90 9.15 5.89 3.33
C ASN A 90 10.00 5.43 2.15
N PHE A 91 10.36 6.35 1.25
CA PHE A 91 11.29 6.08 0.17
C PHE A 91 12.72 6.41 0.57
N ILE A 92 13.65 5.54 0.22
CA ILE A 92 15.09 5.73 0.36
C ILE A 92 15.70 5.70 -1.04
N ILE A 93 16.36 6.78 -1.43
CA ILE A 93 17.08 6.81 -2.71
C ILE A 93 18.38 6.02 -2.54
N GLY A 94 18.57 4.95 -3.30
CA GLY A 94 19.78 4.14 -3.17
C GLY A 94 19.66 2.74 -3.73
N ASN A 95 20.74 1.98 -3.61
CA ASN A 95 20.75 0.56 -3.94
C ASN A 95 20.19 -0.26 -2.77
N PHE A 96 19.67 -1.46 -3.08
CA PHE A 96 19.03 -2.39 -2.14
C PHE A 96 19.95 -2.94 -1.01
N THR A 97 21.16 -2.38 -0.84
CA THR A 97 22.24 -2.96 -0.05
C THR A 97 22.32 -2.48 1.39
N HIS A 98 21.37 -1.67 1.89
CA HIS A 98 21.57 -0.95 3.16
C HIS A 98 20.49 -1.08 4.25
N PHE A 99 19.51 -1.98 4.15
CA PHE A 99 18.67 -2.30 5.31
C PHE A 99 18.49 -3.81 5.50
N THR A 100 19.30 -4.35 6.40
CA THR A 100 18.90 -5.51 7.18
C THR A 100 17.78 -5.07 8.14
N SER A 101 16.67 -5.81 8.09
CA SER A 101 15.44 -5.59 8.87
C SER A 101 15.70 -5.71 10.37
N CYS A 102 16.20 -4.65 10.99
CA CYS A 102 16.43 -4.58 12.42
C CYS A 102 15.59 -3.45 13.02
N ASN A 103 14.26 -3.48 12.86
CA ASN A 103 13.42 -2.60 13.66
C ASN A 103 12.09 -3.26 14.02
N ARG A 104 11.81 -3.25 15.33
CA ARG A 104 10.55 -3.68 15.96
C ARG A 104 9.35 -2.81 15.56
N GLU A 105 9.59 -1.73 14.83
CA GLU A 105 8.57 -0.90 14.19
C GLU A 105 8.56 -1.22 12.71
N PHE A 106 7.46 -1.79 12.20
CA PHE A 106 7.20 -1.91 10.76
C PHE A 106 7.20 -0.50 10.15
N MET A 107 8.37 -0.04 9.71
CA MET A 107 8.50 1.11 8.83
C MET A 107 8.60 0.54 7.42
N ASN A 108 7.55 0.73 6.62
CA ASN A 108 7.53 0.35 5.22
C ASN A 108 8.57 1.22 4.48
N TYR A 109 9.75 0.65 4.25
CA TYR A 109 10.84 1.27 3.51
C TYR A 109 10.89 0.72 2.09
N PHE A 110 10.91 1.64 1.14
CA PHE A 110 10.97 1.34 -0.28
C PHE A 110 12.17 2.02 -0.90
N PHE A 111 12.80 1.39 -1.88
CA PHE A 111 14.04 1.89 -2.47
C PHE A 111 13.80 2.42 -3.86
N ILE A 112 14.19 3.67 -4.12
CA ILE A 112 14.23 4.22 -5.47
C ILE A 112 15.66 4.06 -6.01
N PRO A 113 15.91 3.15 -6.96
CA PRO A 113 17.22 2.99 -7.57
C PRO A 113 17.68 4.28 -8.28
N PRO A 114 18.95 4.69 -8.14
CA PRO A 114 19.48 5.87 -8.84
C PRO A 114 19.29 5.82 -10.36
N ARG A 115 19.23 4.62 -10.95
CA ARG A 115 18.98 4.46 -12.38
C ARG A 115 17.67 5.10 -12.82
N PHE A 116 16.59 4.97 -12.05
CA PHE A 116 15.29 5.57 -12.39
C PHE A 116 15.34 7.10 -12.49
N ILE A 117 16.33 7.72 -11.83
CA ILE A 117 16.43 9.18 -11.69
C ILE A 117 17.31 9.81 -12.76
N LYS A 118 18.29 9.05 -13.27
CA LYS A 118 19.39 9.55 -14.12
C LYS A 118 18.91 10.32 -15.35
N HIS A 119 17.85 9.85 -16.00
CA HIS A 119 17.31 10.41 -17.24
C HIS A 119 15.89 10.97 -17.06
N LEU A 120 15.50 11.38 -15.85
CA LEU A 120 14.20 12.05 -15.69
C LEU A 120 14.18 13.41 -16.40
N PRO A 121 13.04 13.80 -17.00
CA PRO A 121 12.92 15.09 -17.67
C PRO A 121 13.14 16.27 -16.70
N ALA A 122 13.32 17.46 -17.26
CA ALA A 122 13.45 18.68 -16.46
C ALA A 122 12.08 19.17 -15.93
N SER A 123 10.99 18.90 -16.64
CA SER A 123 9.62 19.31 -16.30
C SER A 123 8.61 18.22 -16.69
N LEU A 124 7.48 18.20 -15.97
CA LEU A 124 6.32 17.37 -16.30
C LEU A 124 5.40 18.00 -17.38
N GLU A 125 5.55 19.30 -17.65
CA GLU A 125 4.58 20.08 -18.45
C GLU A 125 4.77 19.93 -19.96
N ASN A 126 6.01 19.69 -20.42
CA ASN A 126 6.33 19.66 -21.85
C ASN A 126 6.68 18.25 -22.33
N GLU A 127 5.68 17.38 -22.40
CA GLU A 127 5.85 15.97 -22.80
C GLU A 127 6.40 15.79 -24.22
N ASN A 128 6.29 16.80 -25.09
CA ASN A 128 6.76 16.71 -26.48
C ASN A 128 8.29 16.78 -26.59
N GLU A 129 8.98 17.36 -25.61
CA GLU A 129 10.44 17.43 -25.56
C GLU A 129 11.09 16.18 -24.94
N TRP A 130 10.27 15.21 -24.50
CA TRP A 130 10.78 14.03 -23.84
C TRP A 130 11.37 13.06 -24.85
N THR A 131 12.64 12.72 -24.65
CA THR A 131 13.29 11.62 -25.35
C THR A 131 12.70 10.27 -24.91
N TYR A 132 12.93 9.22 -25.70
CA TYR A 132 12.57 7.85 -25.31
C TYR A 132 13.12 7.47 -23.93
N LYS A 133 14.38 7.81 -23.65
CA LYS A 133 15.01 7.58 -22.33
C LYS A 133 14.30 8.32 -21.19
N HIS A 134 13.79 9.52 -21.44
CA HIS A 134 12.99 10.24 -20.43
C HIS A 134 11.70 9.48 -20.12
N ARG A 135 11.00 8.97 -21.14
CA ARG A 135 9.76 8.19 -20.98
C ARG A 135 10.00 6.88 -20.25
N GLU A 136 11.02 6.12 -20.66
CA GLU A 136 11.40 4.84 -20.05
C GLU A 136 11.68 5.00 -18.55
N HIS A 137 12.54 5.96 -18.17
CA HIS A 137 12.90 6.18 -16.77
C HIS A 137 11.74 6.73 -15.94
N LEU A 138 10.91 7.62 -16.52
CA LEU A 138 9.71 8.12 -15.86
C LEU A 138 8.69 6.99 -15.66
N SER A 139 8.51 6.13 -16.67
CA SER A 139 7.64 4.95 -16.62
C SER A 139 8.05 4.00 -15.50
N GLU A 140 9.35 3.67 -15.41
CA GLU A 140 9.89 2.84 -14.33
C GLU A 140 9.69 3.49 -12.96
N LEU A 141 10.02 4.79 -12.81
CA LEU A 141 9.88 5.50 -11.55
C LEU A 141 8.42 5.55 -11.08
N MET A 142 7.52 5.98 -11.96
CA MET A 142 6.10 6.12 -11.64
C MET A 142 5.47 4.77 -11.31
N SER A 143 5.73 3.75 -12.15
CA SER A 143 5.28 2.37 -11.89
C SER A 143 5.76 1.91 -10.52
N HIS A 144 7.04 2.12 -10.20
CA HIS A 144 7.59 1.74 -8.91
C HIS A 144 6.90 2.48 -7.76
N ILE A 145 6.76 3.81 -7.82
CA ILE A 145 6.13 4.56 -6.73
C ILE A 145 4.69 4.09 -6.46
N ILE A 146 3.88 3.93 -7.52
CA ILE A 146 2.49 3.48 -7.38
C ILE A 146 2.44 2.06 -6.84
N HIS A 147 3.31 1.16 -7.34
CA HIS A 147 3.42 -0.22 -6.86
C HIS A 147 3.70 -0.27 -5.36
N GLU A 148 4.63 0.56 -4.88
CA GLU A 148 4.96 0.62 -3.45
C GLU A 148 3.86 1.29 -2.60
N ILE A 149 3.12 2.27 -3.15
CA ILE A 149 1.91 2.78 -2.49
C ILE A 149 0.90 1.63 -2.32
N CYS A 150 0.66 0.85 -3.37
CA CYS A 150 -0.25 -0.30 -3.30
C CYS A 150 0.22 -1.33 -2.26
N HIS A 151 1.51 -1.67 -2.23
CA HIS A 151 2.08 -2.54 -1.19
C HIS A 151 1.92 -1.98 0.23
N SER A 152 2.07 -0.66 0.41
CA SER A 152 1.86 -0.01 1.71
C SER A 152 0.42 -0.15 2.23
N LEU A 153 -0.53 -0.35 1.31
CA LEU A 153 -1.95 -0.61 1.55
C LEU A 153 -2.29 -2.11 1.47
N GLY A 154 -1.28 -2.99 1.48
CA GLY A 154 -1.46 -4.44 1.56
C GLY A 154 -1.75 -5.15 0.24
N ALA A 155 -1.56 -4.50 -0.91
CA ALA A 155 -1.51 -5.21 -2.18
C ALA A 155 -0.31 -6.16 -2.25
N PHE A 156 -0.40 -7.19 -3.08
CA PHE A 156 0.61 -8.20 -3.34
C PHE A 156 0.82 -8.35 -4.85
N HIS A 157 1.82 -9.12 -5.27
CA HIS A 157 2.10 -9.28 -6.70
C HIS A 157 0.96 -9.99 -7.43
N SER A 158 0.68 -9.51 -8.64
CA SER A 158 -0.31 -10.02 -9.57
C SER A 158 0.33 -10.52 -10.86
N ALA A 159 -0.40 -11.30 -11.64
CA ALA A 159 -0.02 -11.63 -13.01
C ALA A 159 -0.19 -10.42 -13.96
N ASN A 160 -1.11 -9.52 -13.63
CA ASN A 160 -1.58 -8.43 -14.48
C ASN A 160 -1.48 -7.06 -13.79
N GLY A 161 -1.56 -6.00 -14.57
CA GLY A 161 -1.60 -4.63 -14.07
C GLY A 161 -0.34 -4.18 -13.35
N ILE A 162 -0.44 -3.08 -12.60
CA ILE A 162 0.69 -2.42 -11.94
C ILE A 162 1.37 -3.29 -10.88
N MET A 163 0.67 -4.28 -10.33
CA MET A 163 1.21 -5.24 -9.37
C MET A 163 2.00 -6.39 -10.03
N LYS A 164 2.14 -6.40 -11.35
CA LYS A 164 3.09 -7.29 -12.04
C LYS A 164 4.52 -6.90 -11.68
N ARG A 165 5.41 -7.90 -11.51
CA ARG A 165 6.84 -7.69 -11.21
C ARG A 165 7.54 -6.69 -12.17
N HIS A 166 7.12 -6.70 -13.43
CA HIS A 166 7.57 -5.76 -14.44
C HIS A 166 6.34 -5.16 -15.11
N TYR A 167 6.06 -3.90 -14.78
CA TYR A 167 4.99 -3.12 -15.38
C TYR A 167 5.59 -1.89 -16.04
N VAL A 168 5.25 -1.68 -17.32
CA VAL A 168 5.68 -0.51 -18.08
C VAL A 168 4.47 0.40 -18.21
N LEU A 169 4.51 1.53 -17.51
CA LEU A 169 3.39 2.47 -17.43
C LEU A 169 3.16 3.23 -18.74
N LEU A 170 4.23 3.54 -19.45
CA LEU A 170 4.24 4.18 -20.76
C LEU A 170 4.82 3.19 -21.77
N PRO A 171 4.01 2.23 -22.28
CA PRO A 171 4.51 1.16 -23.14
C PRO A 171 4.80 1.61 -24.58
N GLU A 172 4.16 2.69 -25.05
CA GLU A 172 4.30 3.19 -26.42
C GLU A 172 5.06 4.53 -26.45
N GLU A 173 5.76 4.82 -27.56
CA GLU A 173 6.57 6.04 -27.70
C GLU A 173 5.73 7.33 -27.66
N ASP A 174 4.48 7.25 -28.09
CA ASP A 174 3.51 8.34 -28.10
C ASP A 174 2.65 8.41 -26.83
N SER A 175 2.71 7.40 -25.95
CA SER A 175 2.01 7.41 -24.66
C SER A 175 2.30 8.69 -23.88
N ARG A 176 1.23 9.37 -23.44
CA ARG A 176 1.29 10.61 -22.66
C ARG A 176 0.87 10.38 -21.22
N LEU A 177 1.58 11.00 -20.28
CA LEU A 177 1.35 10.87 -18.85
C LEU A 177 -0.08 11.29 -18.46
N LYS A 178 -0.57 12.36 -19.08
CA LYS A 178 -1.95 12.85 -18.87
C LYS A 178 -3.06 11.89 -19.32
N ASN A 179 -2.73 10.94 -20.20
CA ASN A 179 -3.70 9.99 -20.77
C ASN A 179 -3.73 8.66 -20.02
N ILE A 180 -2.90 8.48 -18.98
CA ILE A 180 -2.88 7.26 -18.19
C ILE A 180 -4.19 7.14 -17.42
N ASP A 181 -4.96 6.12 -17.74
CA ASP A 181 -6.15 5.73 -17.00
C ASP A 181 -5.78 4.76 -15.88
N PHE A 182 -5.63 5.29 -14.67
CA PHE A 182 -5.19 4.50 -13.51
C PHE A 182 -6.18 3.39 -13.13
N LEU A 183 -7.47 3.54 -13.42
CA LEU A 183 -8.47 2.49 -13.18
C LEU A 183 -8.24 1.28 -14.07
N LYS A 184 -7.65 1.46 -15.27
CA LYS A 184 -7.35 0.36 -16.19
C LYS A 184 -6.04 -0.35 -15.90
N ILE A 185 -5.10 0.30 -15.22
CA ILE A 185 -3.78 -0.31 -14.92
C ILE A 185 -3.77 -1.08 -13.61
N ILE A 186 -4.67 -0.77 -12.67
CA ILE A 186 -4.78 -1.49 -11.40
C ILE A 186 -5.81 -2.60 -11.56
N ASP A 187 -5.43 -3.84 -11.25
CA ASP A 187 -6.38 -4.95 -11.31
C ASP A 187 -7.45 -4.87 -10.20
N LYS A 188 -8.61 -5.50 -10.44
CA LYS A 188 -9.76 -5.45 -9.53
C LYS A 188 -9.43 -5.85 -8.09
N LYS A 189 -8.56 -6.84 -7.86
CA LYS A 189 -8.22 -7.33 -6.51
C LYS A 189 -7.43 -6.26 -5.77
N THR A 190 -6.48 -5.65 -6.46
CA THR A 190 -5.68 -4.55 -5.93
C THR A 190 -6.56 -3.33 -5.63
N GLN A 191 -7.50 -3.00 -6.53
CA GLN A 191 -8.47 -1.92 -6.29
C GLN A 191 -9.27 -2.15 -5.01
N ALA A 192 -9.88 -3.33 -4.85
CA ALA A 192 -10.65 -3.66 -3.65
C ALA A 192 -9.79 -3.60 -2.38
N ILE A 193 -8.56 -4.13 -2.40
CA ILE A 193 -7.64 -4.02 -1.25
C ILE A 193 -7.38 -2.55 -0.91
N ILE A 194 -7.08 -1.70 -1.90
CA ILE A 194 -6.82 -0.28 -1.69
C ILE A 194 -8.04 0.43 -1.08
N CYS A 195 -9.25 0.16 -1.55
CA CYS A 195 -10.48 0.79 -1.05
C CYS A 195 -10.74 0.42 0.41
N GLU A 196 -10.51 -0.84 0.73
CA GLU A 196 -10.83 -1.42 2.04
C GLU A 196 -9.69 -1.27 3.04
N SER A 197 -8.56 -0.65 2.65
CA SER A 197 -7.38 -0.52 3.49
C SER A 197 -7.12 0.92 3.89
N MET A 198 -7.01 1.15 5.19
CA MET A 198 -6.64 2.44 5.78
C MET A 198 -5.52 2.32 6.82
N SER A 199 -5.01 1.11 7.06
CA SER A 199 -4.01 0.85 8.09
C SER A 199 -2.86 0.01 7.56
N ILE A 200 -1.68 0.26 8.12
CA ILE A 200 -0.47 -0.55 7.94
C ILE A 200 -0.80 -2.00 8.32
N ILE A 201 -0.38 -2.97 7.48
CA ILE A 201 -0.50 -4.41 7.74
C ILE A 201 -0.08 -4.71 9.18
N SER A 202 -1.04 -5.06 10.03
CA SER A 202 -0.72 -5.44 11.41
C SER A 202 -0.37 -6.92 11.43
N THR A 203 0.93 -7.22 11.53
CA THR A 203 1.46 -8.59 11.65
C THR A 203 1.41 -9.12 13.09
N LEU A 204 1.08 -8.26 14.06
CA LEU A 204 1.08 -8.57 15.50
C LEU A 204 -0.33 -8.77 16.08
N LYS A 205 -1.29 -9.25 15.29
CA LYS A 205 -2.61 -9.62 15.84
C LYS A 205 -2.48 -10.90 16.67
N PRO A 206 -3.08 -10.96 17.87
CA PRO A 206 -3.03 -12.18 18.68
C PRO A 206 -3.67 -13.34 17.91
N GLN A 207 -2.94 -14.45 17.77
CA GLN A 207 -3.31 -15.69 17.06
C GLN A 207 -4.60 -16.38 17.56
N ARG A 208 -5.28 -15.82 18.57
CA ARG A 208 -6.48 -16.38 19.22
C ARG A 208 -7.70 -16.42 18.32
N ASN A 209 -7.67 -15.70 17.21
CA ASN A 209 -8.79 -15.53 16.31
C ASN A 209 -8.71 -16.46 15.07
N LEU A 210 -7.77 -17.41 15.07
CA LEU A 210 -7.60 -18.39 14.02
C LEU A 210 -7.53 -19.81 14.58
N ARG A 211 -8.05 -20.76 13.81
CA ARG A 211 -7.90 -22.19 14.05
C ARG A 211 -7.68 -22.91 12.73
N TYR A 212 -6.68 -23.78 12.66
CA TYR A 212 -6.42 -24.62 11.49
C TYR A 212 -6.58 -26.10 11.84
N VAL A 213 -7.52 -26.78 11.18
CA VAL A 213 -7.78 -28.21 11.37
C VAL A 213 -8.06 -28.82 10.01
N ASP A 214 -7.34 -29.89 9.67
CA ASP A 214 -7.55 -30.71 8.45
C ASP A 214 -7.69 -29.88 7.16
N GLY A 215 -6.81 -28.89 6.99
CA GLY A 215 -6.84 -28.04 5.79
C GLY A 215 -7.85 -26.89 5.85
N VAL A 216 -8.60 -26.73 6.92
CA VAL A 216 -9.61 -25.67 7.07
C VAL A 216 -9.15 -24.61 8.07
N ILE A 217 -9.08 -23.37 7.62
CA ILE A 217 -8.88 -22.18 8.46
C ILE A 217 -10.24 -21.68 8.93
N SER A 218 -10.47 -21.64 10.24
CA SER A 218 -11.57 -20.92 10.86
C SER A 218 -11.08 -19.59 11.39
N PHE A 219 -11.64 -18.49 10.90
CA PHE A 219 -11.31 -17.13 11.30
C PHE A 219 -12.47 -16.52 12.08
N PHE A 220 -12.17 -15.97 13.26
CA PHE A 220 -13.14 -15.36 14.15
C PHE A 220 -12.89 -13.86 14.24
N THR A 221 -13.93 -13.04 14.07
CA THR A 221 -13.78 -11.59 14.19
C THR A 221 -15.12 -10.96 14.54
N ASP A 222 -15.09 -9.89 15.30
CA ASP A 222 -16.20 -8.98 15.54
C ASP A 222 -16.24 -7.83 14.52
N GLN A 223 -15.27 -7.78 13.58
CA GLN A 223 -15.16 -6.76 12.56
C GLN A 223 -15.63 -7.29 11.21
N SER A 224 -16.41 -6.50 10.47
CA SER A 224 -16.87 -6.87 9.13
C SER A 224 -15.68 -7.10 8.19
N VAL A 225 -15.74 -8.20 7.44
CA VAL A 225 -14.68 -8.63 6.52
C VAL A 225 -15.05 -8.23 5.10
N ALA A 226 -14.19 -7.45 4.46
CA ALA A 226 -14.36 -6.97 3.09
C ALA A 226 -13.76 -7.93 2.05
N ALA A 227 -12.60 -8.51 2.33
CA ALA A 227 -11.99 -9.50 1.44
C ALA A 227 -11.12 -10.51 2.20
N VAL A 228 -11.01 -11.71 1.63
CA VAL A 228 -10.08 -12.74 2.09
C VAL A 228 -9.37 -13.38 0.91
N PHE A 229 -8.08 -13.61 1.06
CA PHE A 229 -7.29 -14.28 0.04
C PHE A 229 -6.09 -15.04 0.58
N PHE A 230 -5.59 -15.96 -0.26
CA PHE A 230 -4.38 -16.72 0.00
C PHE A 230 -3.23 -16.24 -0.88
N LEU A 231 -2.03 -16.37 -0.34
CA LEU A 231 -0.78 -16.03 -0.98
C LEU A 231 0.12 -17.24 -1.10
N LYS A 232 0.91 -17.26 -2.18
CA LYS A 232 2.09 -18.11 -2.33
C LYS A 232 3.29 -17.21 -2.61
N GLU A 233 4.31 -17.29 -1.76
CA GLU A 233 5.41 -16.34 -1.66
C GLU A 233 4.92 -14.90 -1.44
N SER A 234 4.73 -14.16 -2.54
CA SER A 234 4.22 -12.78 -2.56
C SER A 234 3.17 -12.56 -3.63
N LYS A 235 2.61 -13.64 -4.20
CA LYS A 235 1.63 -13.59 -5.28
C LYS A 235 0.26 -14.05 -4.80
N TYR A 236 -0.77 -13.43 -5.35
CA TYR A 236 -2.15 -13.90 -5.20
C TYR A 236 -2.29 -15.35 -5.71
N MET A 237 -2.97 -16.19 -4.94
CA MET A 237 -3.46 -17.47 -5.44
C MET A 237 -4.84 -17.23 -6.06
N ASP A 238 -4.87 -17.05 -7.39
CA ASP A 238 -5.97 -16.34 -8.05
C ASP A 238 -7.38 -16.92 -7.84
N GLU A 239 -7.48 -18.24 -7.71
CA GLU A 239 -8.73 -19.00 -7.50
C GLU A 239 -9.29 -18.87 -6.06
N HIS A 240 -8.53 -18.26 -5.15
CA HIS A 240 -8.85 -18.21 -3.72
C HIS A 240 -8.99 -16.78 -3.20
N TYR A 241 -9.42 -15.86 -4.06
CA TYR A 241 -9.78 -14.49 -3.70
C TYR A 241 -11.30 -14.37 -3.54
N GLN A 242 -11.76 -13.94 -2.37
CA GLN A 242 -13.17 -13.73 -2.06
C GLN A 242 -13.39 -12.29 -1.61
N GLU A 243 -14.26 -11.57 -2.32
CA GLU A 243 -14.69 -10.21 -2.04
C GLU A 243 -16.11 -10.24 -1.46
N PHE A 244 -16.37 -9.41 -0.47
CA PHE A 244 -17.67 -9.27 0.17
C PHE A 244 -18.17 -7.85 -0.07
N THR A 245 -19.43 -7.73 -0.49
CA THR A 245 -20.02 -6.44 -0.88
C THR A 245 -20.94 -5.85 0.20
N TYR A 246 -20.98 -6.44 1.39
CA TYR A 246 -21.89 -6.03 2.46
C TYR A 246 -21.23 -6.10 3.84
N LEU A 247 -21.55 -5.12 4.68
CA LEU A 247 -21.11 -5.02 6.07
C LEU A 247 -21.86 -6.05 6.92
N ASP A 248 -21.33 -7.27 6.97
CA ASP A 248 -21.84 -8.28 7.87
C ASP A 248 -20.81 -8.53 8.99
N ALA A 249 -21.22 -8.30 10.23
CA ALA A 249 -20.40 -8.55 11.41
C ALA A 249 -20.34 -10.06 11.65
N ILE A 250 -19.57 -10.75 10.82
CA ILE A 250 -19.54 -12.22 10.80
C ILE A 250 -18.58 -12.73 11.87
N LYS A 251 -19.15 -13.36 12.91
CA LYS A 251 -18.39 -13.91 14.04
C LYS A 251 -17.43 -15.04 13.66
N SER A 252 -17.72 -15.82 12.61
CA SER A 252 -16.87 -16.93 12.18
C SER A 252 -17.02 -17.24 10.69
N LYS A 253 -15.90 -17.36 9.98
CA LYS A 253 -15.84 -17.90 8.61
C LYS A 253 -14.85 -19.06 8.52
N LYS A 254 -15.13 -19.99 7.60
CA LYS A 254 -14.27 -21.13 7.30
C LYS A 254 -13.76 -21.04 5.87
N TYR A 255 -12.48 -21.32 5.67
CA TYR A 255 -11.82 -21.29 4.38
C TYR A 255 -10.99 -22.57 4.22
N THR A 256 -11.18 -23.28 3.11
CA THR A 256 -10.30 -24.39 2.76
C THR A 256 -8.98 -23.80 2.27
N ALA A 257 -7.89 -24.09 2.99
CA ALA A 257 -6.57 -23.63 2.63
C ALA A 257 -6.08 -24.36 1.38
N PRO A 258 -5.70 -23.64 0.32
CA PRO A 258 -5.31 -24.27 -0.94
C PRO A 258 -3.91 -24.88 -0.86
N ASN A 259 -3.64 -25.89 -1.66
CA ASN A 259 -2.32 -26.53 -1.67
C ASN A 259 -1.21 -25.54 -2.05
N GLY A 260 -0.13 -25.52 -1.25
CA GLY A 260 1.04 -24.70 -1.53
C GLY A 260 0.94 -23.22 -1.14
N TRP A 261 -0.04 -22.84 -0.32
CA TRP A 261 -0.12 -21.50 0.27
C TRP A 261 0.95 -21.24 1.33
N ASP A 262 1.31 -19.96 1.49
CA ASP A 262 2.31 -19.44 2.43
C ASP A 262 1.75 -18.32 3.34
N GLY A 263 0.66 -17.66 2.94
CA GLY A 263 0.01 -16.61 3.73
C GLY A 263 -1.51 -16.56 3.56
N PHE A 264 -2.21 -16.18 4.63
CA PHE A 264 -3.65 -15.95 4.67
C PHE A 264 -3.90 -14.50 5.06
N VAL A 265 -4.66 -13.77 4.24
CA VAL A 265 -4.88 -12.34 4.42
C VAL A 265 -6.36 -12.05 4.54
N VAL A 266 -6.68 -11.21 5.52
CA VAL A 266 -8.04 -10.71 5.76
C VAL A 266 -8.01 -9.20 5.73
N VAL A 267 -8.87 -8.62 4.88
CA VAL A 267 -9.11 -7.19 4.80
C VAL A 267 -10.49 -6.91 5.41
N HIS A 268 -10.54 -5.97 6.35
CA HIS A 268 -11.76 -5.57 7.03
C HIS A 268 -12.28 -4.26 6.47
N PHE A 269 -13.60 -4.07 6.43
CA PHE A 269 -14.23 -2.81 5.98
C PHE A 269 -13.82 -1.58 6.79
N CYS A 270 -13.25 -1.78 7.99
CA CYS A 270 -12.70 -0.71 8.81
C CYS A 270 -11.31 -0.23 8.37
N GLY A 271 -10.75 -0.75 7.27
CA GLY A 271 -9.40 -0.36 6.84
C GLY A 271 -8.28 -1.29 7.32
N HIS A 272 -8.58 -2.26 8.19
CA HIS A 272 -7.55 -3.10 8.81
C HIS A 272 -7.18 -4.29 7.95
N ILE A 273 -5.88 -4.57 7.87
CA ILE A 273 -5.32 -5.74 7.19
C ILE A 273 -4.67 -6.65 8.22
N SER A 274 -5.14 -7.89 8.28
CA SER A 274 -4.56 -8.96 9.09
C SER A 274 -3.85 -9.94 8.16
N TYR A 275 -2.53 -10.06 8.31
CA TYR A 275 -1.71 -11.03 7.59
C TYR A 275 -1.28 -12.13 8.54
N TYR A 276 -1.46 -13.38 8.12
CA TYR A 276 -1.08 -14.57 8.87
C TYR A 276 -0.18 -15.45 8.02
N SER A 277 1.07 -15.66 8.45
CA SER A 277 1.93 -16.61 7.75
C SER A 277 1.43 -18.03 7.96
N LYS A 278 1.71 -18.92 7.01
CA LYS A 278 1.40 -20.34 7.16
C LYS A 278 1.98 -20.92 8.44
N THR A 279 3.22 -20.54 8.78
CA THR A 279 3.87 -20.93 10.03
C THR A 279 3.03 -20.51 11.23
N ASP A 280 2.59 -19.24 11.28
CA ASP A 280 1.73 -18.76 12.37
C ASP A 280 0.44 -19.57 12.46
N VAL A 281 -0.27 -19.75 11.34
CA VAL A 281 -1.52 -20.50 11.29
C VAL A 281 -1.34 -21.96 11.71
N MET A 282 -0.29 -22.64 11.26
CA MET A 282 -0.03 -24.04 11.60
C MET A 282 0.42 -24.22 13.06
N THR A 283 1.11 -23.22 13.64
CA THR A 283 1.50 -23.26 15.07
C THR A 283 0.34 -23.03 16.03
N THR A 284 -0.82 -22.54 15.56
CA THR A 284 -2.04 -22.36 16.37
C THR A 284 -2.76 -23.64 16.78
N GLY A 285 -2.15 -24.81 16.60
CA GLY A 285 -2.76 -26.15 16.72
C GLY A 285 -3.60 -26.44 17.98
N GLN A 286 -3.57 -25.61 19.04
CA GLN A 286 -4.44 -25.72 20.21
C GLN A 286 -4.76 -24.40 20.95
N CYS A 287 -4.99 -23.26 20.28
CA CYS A 287 -5.49 -22.06 20.99
C CYS A 287 -7.02 -22.12 21.22
N THR A 288 -7.43 -23.02 22.12
CA THR A 288 -8.80 -23.28 22.59
C THR A 288 -9.24 -22.25 23.64
N LYS A 289 -9.37 -20.98 23.26
CA LYS A 289 -10.31 -20.11 23.97
C LYS A 289 -11.35 -19.61 22.97
N ILE A 290 -12.36 -20.45 22.76
CA ILE A 290 -13.65 -20.00 22.25
C ILE A 290 -14.12 -18.93 23.24
N ILE A 291 -14.06 -17.66 22.83
CA ILE A 291 -14.73 -16.59 23.57
C ILE A 291 -16.20 -16.78 23.27
N GLN A 292 -16.93 -17.38 24.19
CA GLN A 292 -18.39 -17.35 24.17
C GLN A 292 -18.81 -15.90 24.45
N PHE A 293 -19.55 -15.31 23.51
CA PHE A 293 -20.19 -14.00 23.66
C PHE A 293 -21.57 -14.17 24.26
#